data_AF-A0A7K4I6Z6-F1
#
_entry.id   AF-A0A7K4I6Z6-F1
#
_cell.length_a   1.000
_cell.length_b   1.000
_cell.length_c   1.000
_cell.angle_alpha   90.00
_cell.angle_beta   90.00
_cell.angle_gamma   90.00
#
_symmetry.space_group_name_H-M   'P 1'
#
loop_
_entity.id
_entity.type
_entity.pdbx_description
1 polymer ?
#
loop_
_entity_poly.entity_id
_entity_poly.type
_entity_poly.pdbx_seq_one_letter_code
_entity_poly.pdbx_strand_id
1 'polypeptide(L)'
;MHSGPYQNLTDSDGIGDTPYIIDSYNIDHYPLMHPWRLEDVNCDGNINVLDLIVVANALGTSPSDLRWNPNADVKEDNKINILDLILVANYLGT
;
A
#
# COMPACT_ATOMS: atom_id res chain seq x y z
N MET A 1 -15.70 -0.77 -5.21
CA MET A 1 -14.49 -0.37 -4.49
C MET A 1 -14.77 1.02 -3.93
N HIS A 2 -14.76 1.19 -2.61
CA HIS A 2 -14.90 2.49 -1.96
C HIS A 2 -13.65 2.67 -1.10
N SER A 3 -12.59 3.23 -1.67
CA SER A 3 -11.34 3.47 -0.96
C SER A 3 -11.01 4.96 -1.04
N GLY A 4 -11.55 5.71 -0.08
CA GLY A 4 -11.36 7.14 0.11
C GLY A 4 -12.35 7.68 1.16
N PRO A 5 -12.00 8.72 1.94
CA PRO A 5 -12.94 9.37 2.84
C PRO A 5 -14.21 9.80 2.08
N TYR A 6 -15.39 9.63 2.67
CA TYR A 6 -16.70 10.04 2.12
C TYR A 6 -17.24 9.27 0.92
N GLN A 7 -16.48 8.35 0.32
CA GLN A 7 -16.95 7.47 -0.77
C GLN A 7 -18.07 6.48 -0.37
N ASN A 8 -18.36 6.36 0.92
CA ASN A 8 -19.42 5.51 1.48
C ASN A 8 -20.56 6.31 2.12
N LEU A 9 -20.64 7.63 1.89
CA LEU A 9 -21.63 8.52 2.52
C LEU A 9 -22.51 9.20 1.47
N THR A 10 -23.79 9.35 1.80
CA THR A 10 -24.80 10.03 0.97
C THR A 10 -24.68 11.55 1.14
N ASP A 11 -23.67 12.12 0.49
CA ASP A 11 -23.52 13.52 0.02
C ASP A 11 -22.10 13.62 -0.55
N SER A 12 -21.90 12.83 -1.62
CA SER A 12 -20.67 12.62 -2.37
C SER A 12 -19.92 13.93 -2.65
N ASP A 13 -18.59 14.01 -2.52
CA ASP A 13 -17.78 15.15 -2.94
C ASP A 13 -17.75 15.37 -4.47
N GLY A 14 -18.48 14.53 -5.21
CA GLY A 14 -18.67 14.59 -6.65
C GLY A 14 -17.60 13.85 -7.45
N ILE A 15 -16.62 13.23 -6.78
CA ILE A 15 -15.53 12.48 -7.41
C ILE A 15 -15.73 10.99 -7.11
N GLY A 16 -16.10 10.19 -8.13
CA GLY A 16 -16.45 8.77 -7.97
C GLY A 16 -17.94 8.51 -7.69
N ASP A 17 -18.71 9.59 -7.49
CA ASP A 17 -20.18 9.72 -7.42
C ASP A 17 -21.00 8.94 -8.43
N THR A 18 -20.59 9.16 -9.67
CA THR A 18 -21.32 8.73 -10.83
C THR A 18 -20.59 7.53 -11.41
N PRO A 19 -21.21 6.34 -11.42
CA PRO A 19 -20.60 5.17 -12.01
C PRO A 19 -20.36 5.44 -13.49
N TYR A 20 -19.09 5.53 -13.88
CA TYR A 20 -18.64 5.68 -15.25
C TYR A 20 -18.13 4.32 -15.74
N ILE A 21 -18.70 3.81 -16.83
CA ILE A 21 -18.25 2.58 -17.47
C ILE A 21 -17.07 2.94 -18.38
N ILE A 22 -15.87 2.49 -18.00
CA ILE A 22 -14.62 2.81 -18.72
C ILE A 22 -14.61 2.13 -20.10
N ASP A 23 -15.00 0.86 -20.16
CA ASP A 23 -15.16 0.05 -21.37
C ASP A 23 -16.18 -1.09 -21.13
N SER A 24 -16.37 -2.00 -22.10
CA SER A 24 -17.31 -3.13 -21.96
C SER A 24 -17.00 -4.09 -20.79
N TYR A 25 -15.81 -4.00 -20.20
CA TYR A 25 -15.35 -4.83 -19.09
C TYR A 25 -15.11 -4.01 -17.81
N ASN A 26 -15.31 -2.69 -17.88
CA ASN A 26 -14.99 -1.72 -16.84
C ASN A 26 -13.53 -1.83 -16.35
N ILE A 27 -12.59 -2.02 -17.27
CA ILE A 27 -11.14 -2.11 -16.98
C ILE A 27 -10.48 -0.78 -17.33
N ASP A 28 -9.78 -0.20 -16.36
CA ASP A 28 -8.86 0.90 -16.64
C ASP A 28 -7.57 0.36 -17.26
N HIS A 29 -7.40 0.60 -18.57
CA HIS A 29 -6.17 0.24 -19.29
C HIS A 29 -5.04 1.26 -19.10
N TYR A 30 -5.31 2.40 -18.45
CA TYR A 30 -4.34 3.47 -18.21
C TYR A 30 -4.41 3.99 -16.77
N PRO A 31 -4.19 3.11 -15.77
CA PRO A 31 -4.24 3.52 -14.38
C PRO A 31 -3.13 4.55 -14.11
N LEU A 32 -3.52 5.72 -13.59
CA LEU A 32 -2.58 6.79 -13.17
C LEU A 32 -1.84 6.43 -11.86
N MET A 33 -2.07 5.24 -11.34
CA MET A 33 -1.45 4.69 -10.14
C MET A 33 -0.97 3.27 -10.43
N HIS A 34 0.18 2.93 -9.85
CA HIS A 34 0.76 1.61 -9.95
C HIS A 34 -0.06 0.67 -9.04
N PRO A 35 -0.15 -0.64 -9.34
CA PRO A 35 -0.81 -1.58 -8.44
C PRO A 35 -0.24 -1.47 -7.03
N TRP A 36 -1.11 -1.26 -6.04
CA TRP A 36 -0.70 -1.22 -4.64
C TRP A 36 -0.13 -2.60 -4.24
N ARG A 37 1.15 -2.62 -3.89
CA ARG A 37 1.88 -3.79 -3.41
C ARG A 37 2.41 -3.49 -2.02
N LEU A 38 2.12 -4.36 -1.06
CA LEU A 38 2.57 -4.18 0.32
C LEU A 38 4.09 -4.30 0.43
N GLU A 39 4.70 -5.03 -0.50
CA GLU A 39 6.13 -5.28 -0.57
C GLU A 39 6.93 -4.11 -1.18
N ASP A 40 6.26 -3.20 -1.88
CA ASP A 40 6.80 -1.92 -2.37
C ASP A 40 6.64 -0.86 -1.27
N VAL A 41 7.45 -1.02 -0.23
CA VAL A 41 7.34 -0.29 1.04
C VAL A 41 7.60 1.21 0.86
N ASN A 42 8.47 1.58 -0.09
CA ASN A 42 8.78 2.98 -0.39
C ASN A 42 7.85 3.61 -1.45
N CYS A 43 6.96 2.80 -2.04
CA CYS A 43 6.00 3.17 -3.08
C CYS A 43 6.65 3.76 -4.35
N ASP A 44 7.81 3.26 -4.75
CA ASP A 44 8.52 3.72 -5.97
C ASP A 44 8.15 2.92 -7.24
N GLY A 45 7.37 1.85 -7.08
CA GLY A 45 6.94 0.96 -8.14
C GLY A 45 7.86 -0.23 -8.39
N ASN A 46 8.97 -0.38 -7.66
CA ASN A 46 9.92 -1.48 -7.82
C ASN A 46 10.29 -2.13 -6.49
N ILE A 47 10.00 -3.43 -6.34
CA ILE A 47 10.40 -4.17 -5.13
C ILE A 47 11.89 -4.51 -5.18
N ASN A 48 12.69 -3.78 -4.39
CA ASN A 48 14.14 -3.88 -4.39
C ASN A 48 14.74 -3.73 -2.98
N VAL A 49 16.07 -3.62 -2.89
CA VAL A 49 16.77 -3.53 -1.60
C VAL A 49 16.41 -2.27 -0.80
N LEU A 50 15.93 -1.21 -1.46
CA LEU A 50 15.48 0.01 -0.81
C LEU A 50 14.25 -0.25 0.08
N ASP A 51 13.33 -1.12 -0.33
CA ASP A 51 12.16 -1.51 0.48
C ASP A 51 12.59 -2.21 1.77
N LEU A 52 13.54 -3.15 1.65
CA LEU A 52 14.13 -3.84 2.80
C LEU A 52 14.79 -2.87 3.78
N ILE A 53 15.44 -1.82 3.27
CA ILE A 53 16.08 -0.79 4.11
C ILE A 53 15.01 0.00 4.88
N VAL A 54 13.85 0.28 4.28
CA VAL A 54 12.75 0.96 4.97
C VAL A 54 12.23 0.11 6.13
N VAL A 55 12.00 -1.19 5.91
CA VAL A 55 11.59 -2.11 6.99
C VAL A 55 12.65 -2.22 8.07
N ALA A 56 13.93 -2.37 7.69
CA ALA A 56 15.03 -2.49 8.63
C ALA A 56 15.17 -1.26 9.55
N ASN A 57 14.90 -0.06 9.04
CA ASN A 57 14.96 1.19 9.82
C ASN A 57 13.84 1.31 10.87
N ALA A 58 12.72 0.58 10.70
CA ALA A 58 11.57 0.58 11.60
C ALA A 58 11.48 -0.68 12.47
N LEU A 59 12.45 -1.59 12.38
CA LEU A 59 12.49 -2.83 13.16
C LEU A 59 12.35 -2.59 14.67
N GLY A 60 11.50 -3.40 15.30
CA GLY A 60 11.23 -3.38 16.73
C GLY A 60 10.32 -2.24 17.19
N THR A 61 9.74 -1.48 16.25
CA THR A 61 8.75 -0.44 16.57
C THR A 61 7.32 -1.00 16.48
N SER A 62 6.39 -0.28 17.11
CA SER A 62 4.96 -0.54 17.18
C SER A 62 4.19 0.78 17.01
N PRO A 63 2.86 0.79 16.80
CA PRO A 63 2.09 2.01 16.58
C PRO A 63 2.20 3.09 17.69
N SER A 64 2.68 2.74 18.88
CA SER A 64 2.95 3.69 19.97
C SER A 64 4.29 4.42 19.85
N ASP A 65 5.18 3.99 18.96
CA ASP A 65 6.54 4.52 18.82
C ASP A 65 6.61 5.64 17.77
N LEU A 66 7.36 6.70 18.06
CA LEU A 66 7.56 7.82 17.12
C LEU A 66 8.26 7.43 15.81
N ARG A 67 9.01 6.34 15.83
CA ARG A 67 9.71 5.79 14.66
C ARG A 67 8.88 4.78 13.88
N TRP A 68 7.65 4.53 14.30
CA TRP A 68 6.71 3.66 13.61
C TRP A 68 6.54 4.11 12.17
N ASN A 69 6.75 3.20 11.24
CA ASN A 69 6.40 3.39 9.86
C ASN A 69 5.32 2.36 9.50
N PRO A 70 4.05 2.75 9.30
CA PRO A 70 2.98 1.81 8.99
C PRO A 70 3.23 1.05 7.69
N ASN A 71 3.95 1.62 6.72
CA ASN A 71 4.28 0.93 5.48
C ASN A 71 5.28 -0.22 5.72
N ALA A 72 6.06 -0.17 6.80
CA ALA A 72 7.02 -1.22 7.14
C ALA A 72 6.38 -2.40 7.90
N ASP A 73 5.13 -2.27 8.35
CA ASP A 73 4.33 -3.36 8.94
C ASP A 73 3.62 -4.14 7.81
N VAL A 74 4.42 -4.79 6.98
CA VAL A 74 3.97 -5.45 5.74
C VAL A 74 2.98 -6.58 6.04
N LYS A 75 3.09 -7.21 7.21
CA LYS A 75 2.16 -8.24 7.68
C LYS A 75 0.88 -7.68 8.31
N GLU A 76 0.81 -6.37 8.56
CA GLU A 76 -0.31 -5.69 9.22
C GLU A 76 -0.65 -6.28 10.60
N ASP A 77 0.36 -6.71 11.36
CA ASP A 77 0.17 -7.29 12.71
C ASP A 77 0.57 -6.35 13.86
N ASN A 78 0.77 -5.07 13.54
CA ASN A 78 1.23 -4.00 14.44
C ASN A 78 2.62 -4.25 15.04
N LYS A 79 3.44 -5.09 14.41
CA LYS A 79 4.79 -5.42 14.90
C LYS A 79 5.79 -5.53 13.75
N ILE A 80 6.64 -4.54 13.60
CA ILE A 80 7.69 -4.59 12.57
C ILE A 80 8.84 -5.46 13.08
N ASN A 81 8.98 -6.65 12.51
CA ASN A 81 9.97 -7.65 12.89
C ASN A 81 10.58 -8.36 11.67
N ILE A 82 11.35 -9.43 11.91
CA ILE A 82 12.04 -10.16 10.84
C ILE A 82 11.06 -10.80 9.83
N LEU A 83 9.82 -11.08 10.23
CA LEU A 83 8.80 -11.63 9.34
C LEU A 83 8.42 -10.63 8.23
N ASP A 84 8.37 -9.33 8.53
CA ASP A 84 8.11 -8.28 7.53
C ASP A 84 9.24 -8.18 6.53
N LEU A 85 10.50 -8.26 6.98
CA LEU A 85 11.66 -8.32 6.08
C LEU A 85 11.63 -9.55 5.18
N ILE A 86 11.29 -10.72 5.72
CA ILE A 86 11.18 -11.96 4.94
C ILE A 86 10.07 -11.83 3.89
N LEU A 87 8.96 -11.19 4.24
CA LEU A 87 7.85 -10.97 3.32
C LEU A 87 8.32 -10.14 2.11
N VAL A 88 8.95 -8.98 2.33
CA VAL A 88 9.52 -8.16 1.23
C VAL A 88 10.57 -8.95 0.43
N ALA A 89 11.46 -9.68 1.12
CA ALA A 89 12.53 -10.43 0.47
C ALA A 89 12.03 -11.51 -0.51
N ASN A 90 10.85 -12.10 -0.26
CA ASN A 90 10.25 -13.10 -1.13
C ASN A 90 9.81 -12.55 -2.50
N TYR A 91 9.67 -11.24 -2.63
CA TYR A 91 9.16 -10.57 -3.84
C TYR A 91 10.22 -9.69 -4.53
N LEU A 92 11.49 -9.78 -4.13
CA LEU A 92 12.57 -9.03 -4.77
C LEU A 92 12.68 -9.32 -6.27
N GLY A 93 12.67 -8.25 -7.08
CA GLY A 93 12.80 -8.33 -8.54
C GLY A 93 11.55 -8.80 -9.28
N THR A 94 10.36 -8.72 -8.64
CA THR A 94 9.05 -9.01 -9.24
C THR A 94 8.27 -7.78 -9.68
#